data_AF-A0A5D3B944-F1
#
_entry.id   AF-A0A5D3B944-F1
#
_cell.length_a   1.000
_cell.length_b   1.000
_cell.length_c   1.000
_cell.angle_alpha   90.00
_cell.angle_beta   90.00
_cell.angle_gamma   90.00
#
_symmetry.space_group_name_H-M   'P 1'
#
loop_
_entity.id
_entity.type
_entity.pdbx_description
1 polymer ?
#
loop_
_entity_poly.entity_id
_entity_poly.type
_entity_poly.pdbx_seq_one_letter_code
_entity_poly.pdbx_strand_id
1 'polypeptide(L)'
;MPHLASLPRHIQSRIAYHTVLDAPNAHPAALLPLLLACRTLNHNLTFVHNPQLYHELYLATFDSTAVTRRYQWMLTHIFTRGVKGYNLFSDPRPWAIDYRTRWELCGRWREVAKLGTIDIPGLYGHVGEAESAEVDEKIFMLRPYIFAAAQYGIGFGPWNQTKLPLCQPGCTKHSASPANSHAVTYKRFGYAWRRSPPDFITGMYILFFRLLERHSDRTGTRQGNTSFTRNSKQRGGVFSGNGLPLSEMQDLEWQRDTMCQDPHTSQGLPALALRGKVQGYWRGKFLFYDYELYREMTEGNMRRVYTGMFADQAVEMELKEIVVKVREEDVGGDGPMLGAGFKDLDDVDEEVKAVEEGYGHEIVGDDEPVPEGWTKEILIAGRGRNAWGWCRIRGRVRSWDGLVILCLTYARVPGATWLWRGYTLPGGYLTGRWHDTFTNSTDSKSYEGPFSFVRAGDPCYPPHFPQRLQESLGVDTFGGGMPSAPIPIAIPSEGPGGSKPWHAQYPPHPNMDVEAVPKRRAVAQVEDEDRGKEETTSILSPGTPENQDNSILPHVTSGVVVSAADS
;
A
#
# COMPACT_ATOMS: atom_id res chain seq x y z
N MET A 1 6.34 -48.45 37.89
CA MET A 1 6.59 -47.09 37.36
C MET A 1 5.34 -46.25 37.61
N PRO A 2 5.45 -44.97 38.02
CA PRO A 2 4.28 -44.11 38.13
C PRO A 2 3.61 -43.98 36.75
N HIS A 3 2.29 -44.10 36.71
CA HIS A 3 1.52 -43.97 35.48
C HIS A 3 1.62 -42.52 34.99
N LEU A 4 1.78 -42.27 33.68
CA LEU A 4 1.95 -40.91 33.14
C LEU A 4 0.81 -39.97 33.60
N ALA A 5 -0.42 -40.47 33.67
CA ALA A 5 -1.58 -39.72 34.15
C ALA A 5 -1.59 -39.41 35.66
N SER A 6 -0.74 -40.06 36.47
CA SER A 6 -0.59 -39.78 37.90
C SER A 6 0.46 -38.70 38.20
N LEU A 7 1.22 -38.27 37.19
CA LEU A 7 2.16 -37.16 37.36
C LEU A 7 1.41 -35.83 37.54
N PRO A 8 2.00 -34.82 38.20
CA PRO A 8 1.43 -33.48 38.24
C PRO A 8 1.18 -32.90 36.84
N ARG A 9 0.11 -32.11 36.70
CA ARG A 9 -0.32 -31.56 35.42
C ARG A 9 0.75 -30.76 34.67
N HIS A 10 1.57 -29.99 35.39
CA HIS A 10 2.66 -29.22 34.78
C HIS A 10 3.73 -30.14 34.19
N ILE A 11 4.03 -31.28 34.82
CA ILE A 11 4.95 -32.30 34.29
C ILE A 11 4.36 -32.96 33.05
N GLN A 12 3.07 -33.33 33.07
CA GLN A 12 2.37 -33.85 31.89
C GLN A 12 2.45 -32.87 30.72
N SER A 13 2.25 -31.56 30.99
CA SER A 13 2.35 -30.49 30.00
C SER A 13 3.77 -30.37 29.44
N ARG A 14 4.79 -30.49 30.30
CA ARG A 14 6.19 -30.42 29.85
C ARG A 14 6.59 -31.62 28.99
N ILE A 15 6.11 -32.81 29.34
CA ILE A 15 6.28 -34.02 28.51
C ILE A 15 5.61 -33.81 27.14
N ALA A 16 4.37 -33.32 27.12
CA ALA A 16 3.64 -33.00 25.89
C ALA A 16 4.37 -31.94 25.03
N TYR A 17 4.91 -30.89 25.67
CA TYR A 17 5.70 -29.85 25.01
C TYR A 17 6.92 -30.44 24.29
N HIS A 18 7.75 -31.20 25.00
CA HIS A 18 8.94 -31.82 24.39
C HIS A 18 8.58 -32.87 23.34
N THR A 19 7.49 -33.62 23.54
CA THR A 19 6.98 -34.57 22.52
C THR A 19 6.69 -33.90 21.19
N VAL A 20 6.16 -32.67 21.21
CA VAL A 20 5.93 -31.89 19.99
C VAL A 20 7.23 -31.38 19.41
N LEU A 21 8.10 -30.77 20.23
CA LEU A 21 9.35 -30.18 19.72
C LEU A 21 10.32 -31.21 19.13
N ASP A 22 10.32 -32.43 19.67
CA ASP A 22 11.14 -33.53 19.15
C ASP A 22 10.57 -34.12 17.85
N ALA A 23 9.31 -33.81 17.50
CA ALA A 23 8.70 -34.26 16.27
C ALA A 23 9.17 -33.43 15.06
N PRO A 24 9.17 -34.00 13.84
CA PRO A 24 9.51 -33.26 12.63
C PRO A 24 8.68 -31.98 12.48
N ASN A 25 9.37 -30.84 12.30
CA ASN A 25 8.78 -29.50 12.18
C ASN A 25 7.93 -29.05 13.39
N ALA A 26 8.15 -29.64 14.56
CA ALA A 26 7.37 -29.37 15.77
C ALA A 26 5.84 -29.49 15.57
N HIS A 27 5.39 -30.46 14.77
CA HIS A 27 3.99 -30.55 14.36
C HIS A 27 3.07 -31.03 15.51
N PRO A 28 1.91 -30.39 15.77
CA PRO A 28 1.04 -30.70 16.90
C PRO A 28 0.40 -32.09 16.85
N ALA A 29 0.40 -32.76 15.68
CA ALA A 29 -0.06 -34.14 15.55
C ALA A 29 0.70 -35.12 16.45
N ALA A 30 1.93 -34.77 16.87
CA ALA A 30 2.70 -35.55 17.84
C ALA A 30 2.01 -35.65 19.22
N LEU A 31 1.04 -34.77 19.53
CA LEU A 31 0.22 -34.87 20.74
C LEU A 31 -0.87 -35.93 20.65
N LEU A 32 -1.26 -36.39 19.45
CA LEU A 32 -2.39 -37.30 19.28
C LEU A 32 -2.26 -38.59 20.12
N PRO A 33 -1.10 -39.28 20.16
CA PRO A 33 -0.95 -40.46 21.01
C PRO A 33 -1.21 -40.17 22.50
N LEU A 34 -0.74 -39.03 23.01
CA LEU A 34 -0.96 -38.62 24.41
C LEU A 34 -2.42 -38.24 24.68
N LEU A 35 -3.05 -37.52 23.74
CA LEU A 35 -4.45 -37.10 23.83
C LEU A 35 -5.42 -38.27 23.71
N LEU A 36 -5.05 -39.34 23.01
CA LEU A 36 -5.86 -40.54 22.82
C LEU A 36 -5.55 -41.66 23.83
N ALA A 37 -4.52 -41.50 24.66
CA ALA A 37 -4.11 -42.52 25.63
C ALA A 37 -5.14 -42.75 26.74
N CYS A 38 -5.68 -41.68 27.35
CA CYS A 38 -6.74 -41.80 28.36
C CYS A 38 -7.50 -40.48 28.59
N ARG A 39 -8.67 -40.57 29.24
CA ARG A 39 -9.53 -39.40 29.54
C ARG A 39 -8.83 -38.34 30.40
N THR A 40 -8.01 -38.74 31.36
CA THR A 40 -7.28 -37.81 32.25
C THR A 40 -6.24 -37.00 31.48
N LEU A 41 -5.43 -37.66 30.65
CA LEU A 41 -4.43 -36.98 29.83
C LEU A 41 -5.09 -36.10 28.77
N ASN A 42 -6.17 -36.58 28.14
CA ASN A 42 -6.98 -35.78 27.24
C ASN A 42 -7.47 -34.50 27.94
N HIS A 43 -8.20 -34.62 29.05
CA HIS A 43 -8.69 -33.47 29.81
C HIS A 43 -7.56 -32.51 30.21
N ASN A 44 -6.43 -33.02 30.72
CA ASN A 44 -5.34 -32.20 31.21
C ASN A 44 -4.55 -31.48 30.12
N LEU A 45 -4.42 -32.08 28.93
CA LEU A 45 -3.59 -31.58 27.82
C LEU A 45 -4.39 -30.89 26.71
N THR A 46 -5.71 -31.07 26.66
CA THR A 46 -6.56 -30.43 25.66
C THR A 46 -6.45 -28.92 25.67
N PHE A 47 -6.69 -28.36 24.48
CA PHE A 47 -6.71 -26.93 24.20
C PHE A 47 -7.49 -26.08 25.21
N VAL A 48 -8.72 -26.50 25.50
CA VAL A 48 -9.65 -25.74 26.36
C VAL A 48 -9.13 -25.65 27.79
N HIS A 49 -8.56 -26.73 28.30
CA HIS A 49 -8.16 -26.80 29.69
C HIS A 49 -6.72 -26.33 29.90
N ASN A 50 -5.83 -26.42 28.91
CA ASN A 50 -4.40 -26.13 29.05
C ASN A 50 -3.87 -25.10 28.04
N PRO A 51 -4.38 -23.86 28.04
CA PRO A 51 -3.93 -22.83 27.10
C PRO A 51 -2.43 -22.51 27.25
N GLN A 52 -1.85 -22.69 28.44
CA GLN A 52 -0.44 -22.43 28.70
C GLN A 52 0.49 -23.30 27.85
N LEU A 53 0.19 -24.60 27.73
CA LEU A 53 0.95 -25.50 26.87
C LEU A 53 1.01 -25.00 25.41
N TYR A 54 -0.13 -24.59 24.86
CA TYR A 54 -0.22 -24.15 23.46
C TYR A 54 0.39 -22.76 23.24
N HIS A 55 0.38 -21.89 24.26
CA HIS A 55 1.14 -20.65 24.24
C HIS A 55 2.66 -20.91 24.21
N GLU A 56 3.17 -21.83 25.05
CA GLU A 56 4.59 -22.19 25.02
C GLU A 56 4.99 -22.85 23.70
N LEU A 57 4.14 -23.74 23.17
CA LEU A 57 4.34 -24.32 21.84
C LEU A 57 4.34 -23.26 20.75
N TYR A 58 3.45 -22.27 20.80
CA TYR A 58 3.47 -21.15 19.86
C TYR A 58 4.81 -20.44 19.81
N LEU A 59 5.36 -20.08 20.98
CA LEU A 59 6.63 -19.37 21.07
C LEU A 59 7.81 -20.22 20.61
N ALA A 60 7.72 -21.54 20.77
CA ALA A 60 8.77 -22.47 20.36
C ALA A 60 8.68 -22.86 18.87
N THR A 61 7.49 -22.84 18.28
CA THR A 61 7.23 -23.27 16.90
C THR A 61 7.30 -22.11 15.90
N PHE A 62 6.82 -20.91 16.27
CA PHE A 62 6.64 -19.80 15.34
C PHE A 62 7.52 -18.61 15.69
N ASP A 63 7.98 -17.89 14.66
CA ASP A 63 8.66 -16.63 14.83
C ASP A 63 7.71 -15.58 15.45
N SER A 64 8.01 -15.21 16.69
CA SER A 64 7.31 -14.19 17.47
C SER A 64 8.03 -12.83 17.44
N THR A 65 9.17 -12.73 16.78
CA THR A 65 10.02 -11.53 16.77
C THR A 65 9.28 -10.34 16.18
N ALA A 66 8.61 -10.53 15.04
CA ALA A 66 7.84 -9.46 14.38
C ALA A 66 6.71 -8.92 15.26
N VAL A 67 5.95 -9.82 15.90
CA VAL A 67 4.84 -9.42 16.78
C VAL A 67 5.38 -8.70 18.01
N THR A 68 6.49 -9.18 18.57
CA THR A 68 7.16 -8.56 19.72
C THR A 68 7.63 -7.15 19.39
N ARG A 69 8.36 -6.94 18.28
CA ARG A 69 8.82 -5.60 17.85
C ARG A 69 7.66 -4.64 17.66
N ARG A 70 6.61 -5.06 16.96
CA ARG A 70 5.42 -4.24 16.71
C ARG A 70 4.70 -3.87 18.00
N TYR A 71 4.55 -4.82 18.91
CA TYR A 71 3.94 -4.58 20.21
C TYR A 71 4.77 -3.60 21.07
N GLN A 72 6.10 -3.74 21.10
CA GLN A 72 6.97 -2.77 21.78
C GLN A 72 6.83 -1.37 21.18
N TRP A 73 6.73 -1.28 19.85
CA TRP A 73 6.45 -0.02 19.17
C TRP A 73 5.08 0.57 19.55
N MET A 74 4.04 -0.26 19.70
CA MET A 74 2.73 0.22 20.18
C MET A 74 2.79 0.74 21.62
N LEU A 75 3.56 0.08 22.50
CA LEU A 75 3.72 0.55 23.88
C LEU A 75 4.30 1.96 23.94
N THR A 76 5.25 2.28 23.06
CA THR A 76 5.93 3.58 23.02
C THR A 76 5.12 4.66 22.29
N HIS A 77 4.35 4.30 21.25
CA HIS A 77 3.70 5.29 20.38
C HIS A 77 2.18 5.39 20.53
N ILE A 78 1.52 4.33 21.02
CA ILE A 78 0.05 4.27 21.15
C ILE A 78 -0.37 4.32 22.62
N PHE A 79 0.27 3.53 23.48
CA PHE A 79 -0.20 3.30 24.86
C PHE A 79 0.38 4.25 25.92
N THR A 80 1.22 5.22 25.53
CA THR A 80 1.83 6.23 26.44
C THR A 80 0.83 7.21 27.08
N ARG A 81 -0.46 7.13 26.78
CA ARG A 81 -1.52 8.03 27.28
C ARG A 81 -2.40 7.43 28.39
N GLY A 82 -1.79 6.81 29.41
CA GLY A 82 -2.49 6.40 30.63
C GLY A 82 -3.37 5.15 30.51
N VAL A 83 -3.27 4.40 29.42
CA VAL A 83 -3.89 3.06 29.30
C VAL A 83 -2.94 2.08 29.99
N LYS A 84 -3.42 1.32 30.99
CA LYS A 84 -2.62 0.24 31.61
C LYS A 84 -2.09 -0.67 30.50
N GLY A 85 -0.77 -0.65 30.29
CA GLY A 85 -0.12 -1.48 29.28
C GLY A 85 -0.50 -2.94 29.49
N TYR A 86 -1.24 -3.51 28.54
CA TYR A 86 -1.60 -4.92 28.55
C TYR A 86 -0.37 -5.72 28.14
N ASN A 87 0.20 -6.55 29.02
CA ASN A 87 1.30 -7.44 28.66
C ASN A 87 0.79 -8.47 27.64
N LEU A 88 1.22 -8.35 26.38
CA LEU A 88 0.67 -9.10 25.25
C LEU A 88 0.71 -10.62 25.48
N PHE A 89 1.76 -11.10 26.14
CA PHE A 89 1.99 -12.53 26.41
C PHE A 89 1.55 -12.98 27.81
N SER A 90 0.88 -12.12 28.59
CA SER A 90 0.44 -12.47 29.95
C SER A 90 -0.76 -13.40 29.99
N ASP A 91 -1.72 -13.25 29.07
CA ASP A 91 -2.81 -14.21 28.91
C ASP A 91 -2.42 -15.27 27.87
N PRO A 92 -2.30 -16.56 28.23
CA PRO A 92 -1.99 -17.61 27.28
C PRO A 92 -3.13 -17.95 26.32
N ARG A 93 -4.39 -17.58 26.62
CA ARG A 93 -5.55 -18.03 25.82
C ARG A 93 -5.56 -17.48 24.39
N PRO A 94 -5.29 -16.19 24.12
CA PRO A 94 -5.27 -15.68 22.76
C PRO A 94 -4.15 -16.30 21.91
N TRP A 95 -3.01 -16.62 22.53
CA TRP A 95 -1.87 -17.26 21.87
C TRP A 95 -2.10 -18.72 21.57
N ALA A 96 -2.78 -19.43 22.47
CA ALA A 96 -3.28 -20.77 22.16
C ALA A 96 -4.19 -20.70 20.91
N ILE A 97 -5.11 -19.75 20.83
CA ILE A 97 -5.98 -19.59 19.65
C ILE A 97 -5.15 -19.31 18.39
N ASP A 98 -4.18 -18.40 18.46
CA ASP A 98 -3.29 -18.09 17.33
C ASP A 98 -2.45 -19.30 16.91
N TYR A 99 -2.00 -20.15 17.85
CA TYR A 99 -1.29 -21.40 17.55
C TYR A 99 -2.11 -22.32 16.65
N ARG A 100 -3.38 -22.55 17.01
CA ARG A 100 -4.30 -23.36 16.21
C ARG A 100 -4.51 -22.73 14.84
N THR A 101 -4.85 -21.43 14.81
CA THR A 101 -5.12 -20.72 13.56
C THR A 101 -3.90 -20.69 12.64
N ARG A 102 -2.67 -20.57 13.16
CA ARG A 102 -1.45 -20.64 12.35
C ARG A 102 -1.22 -22.02 11.77
N TRP A 103 -1.46 -23.09 12.52
CA TRP A 103 -1.35 -24.44 11.97
C TRP A 103 -2.40 -24.73 10.91
N GLU A 104 -3.65 -24.28 11.11
CA GLU A 104 -4.71 -24.34 10.10
C GLU A 104 -4.29 -23.57 8.84
N LEU A 105 -3.74 -22.36 9.01
CA LEU A 105 -3.22 -21.55 7.92
C LEU A 105 -2.07 -22.25 7.20
N CYS A 106 -1.07 -22.77 7.91
CA CYS A 106 0.02 -23.55 7.34
C CYS A 106 -0.50 -24.78 6.57
N GLY A 107 -1.52 -25.47 7.08
CA GLY A 107 -2.18 -26.57 6.37
C GLY A 107 -2.78 -26.10 5.06
N ARG A 108 -3.57 -25.03 5.08
CA ARG A 108 -4.15 -24.42 3.86
C ARG A 108 -3.09 -24.00 2.86
N TRP A 109 -2.01 -23.36 3.31
CA TRP A 109 -0.89 -22.96 2.44
C TRP A 109 -0.12 -24.15 1.88
N ARG A 110 -0.01 -25.26 2.61
CA ARG A 110 0.60 -26.49 2.08
C ARG A 110 -0.29 -27.15 1.03
N GLU A 111 -1.60 -27.20 1.23
CA GLU A 111 -2.52 -27.71 0.21
C GLU A 111 -2.45 -26.85 -1.06
N VAL A 112 -2.47 -25.53 -0.87
CA VAL A 112 -2.16 -24.55 -1.89
C VAL A 112 -0.82 -24.83 -2.60
N ALA A 113 0.25 -25.11 -1.86
CA ALA A 113 1.56 -25.37 -2.44
C ALA A 113 1.64 -26.74 -3.15
N LYS A 114 0.88 -27.74 -2.68
CA LYS A 114 0.79 -29.08 -3.28
C LYS A 114 0.01 -29.08 -4.59
N LEU A 115 -0.99 -28.21 -4.71
CA LEU A 115 -1.63 -27.94 -6.00
C LEU A 115 -0.61 -27.41 -7.01
N GLY A 116 0.59 -27.01 -6.55
CA GLY A 116 1.63 -26.37 -7.36
C GLY A 116 1.26 -24.95 -7.77
N THR A 117 0.01 -24.54 -7.49
CA THR A 117 -0.65 -23.37 -8.03
C THR A 117 -1.66 -22.83 -7.00
N ILE A 118 -1.55 -21.53 -6.73
CA ILE A 118 -2.63 -20.75 -6.12
C ILE A 118 -3.46 -20.24 -7.26
N ASP A 119 -4.64 -20.81 -7.48
CA ASP A 119 -5.60 -20.27 -8.43
C ASP A 119 -6.34 -19.10 -7.76
N ILE A 120 -5.63 -17.98 -7.60
CA ILE A 120 -6.26 -16.67 -7.41
C ILE A 120 -6.12 -15.97 -8.76
N PRO A 121 -7.20 -15.87 -9.56
CA PRO A 121 -7.18 -15.18 -10.84
C PRO A 121 -6.48 -13.82 -10.69
N GLY A 122 -5.33 -13.65 -11.36
CA GLY A 122 -4.63 -12.38 -11.51
C GLY A 122 -3.60 -11.94 -10.46
N LEU A 123 -3.21 -12.75 -9.44
CA LEU A 123 -2.45 -12.18 -8.29
C LEU A 123 -1.07 -12.77 -7.91
N TYR A 124 -0.60 -13.95 -8.33
CA TYR A 124 0.80 -14.36 -8.01
C TYR A 124 1.49 -15.28 -9.04
N GLY A 125 2.69 -14.84 -9.45
CA GLY A 125 3.90 -15.63 -9.77
C GLY A 125 3.88 -16.65 -10.91
N HIS A 126 4.38 -16.27 -12.11
CA HIS A 126 4.79 -17.12 -13.27
C HIS A 126 3.80 -18.16 -13.83
N VAL A 127 2.76 -18.53 -13.09
CA VAL A 127 1.65 -19.41 -13.46
C VAL A 127 0.67 -18.56 -14.26
N GLY A 128 0.28 -18.99 -15.46
CA GLY A 128 -0.46 -18.13 -16.39
C GLY A 128 0.46 -17.14 -17.12
N GLU A 129 1.73 -17.48 -17.34
CA GLU A 129 2.64 -16.74 -18.23
C GLU A 129 3.34 -17.68 -19.23
N ALA A 130 2.86 -18.92 -19.34
CA ALA A 130 3.44 -19.92 -20.23
C ALA A 130 3.04 -19.61 -21.67
N GLU A 131 1.79 -19.18 -21.85
CA GLU A 131 1.26 -18.74 -23.13
C GLU A 131 1.13 -17.22 -23.18
N SER A 132 1.28 -16.67 -24.39
CA SER A 132 1.13 -15.23 -24.64
C SER A 132 -0.25 -14.70 -24.20
N ALA A 133 -1.30 -15.51 -24.40
CA ALA A 133 -2.67 -15.14 -24.07
C ALA A 133 -2.89 -14.93 -22.57
N GLU A 134 -2.27 -15.76 -21.73
CA GLU A 134 -2.38 -15.64 -20.26
C GLU A 134 -1.69 -14.37 -19.74
N VAL A 135 -0.55 -14.00 -20.35
CA VAL A 135 0.14 -12.74 -20.06
C VAL A 135 -0.71 -11.54 -20.46
N ASP A 136 -1.32 -11.59 -21.65
CA ASP A 136 -2.20 -10.53 -22.14
C ASP A 136 -3.45 -10.38 -21.26
N GLU A 137 -4.03 -11.49 -20.78
CA GLU A 137 -5.14 -11.49 -19.82
C GLU A 137 -4.74 -10.83 -18.49
N LYS A 138 -3.56 -11.15 -17.96
CA LYS A 138 -3.04 -10.49 -16.75
C LYS A 138 -2.82 -9.00 -16.94
N ILE A 139 -2.22 -8.60 -18.07
CA ILE A 139 -2.05 -7.19 -18.40
C ILE A 139 -3.43 -6.53 -18.43
N PHE A 140 -4.40 -7.14 -19.12
CA PHE A 140 -5.77 -6.65 -19.18
C PHE A 140 -6.42 -6.48 -17.79
N MET A 141 -6.28 -7.47 -16.89
CA MET A 141 -6.82 -7.43 -15.53
C MET A 141 -6.18 -6.36 -14.64
N LEU A 142 -4.87 -6.12 -14.80
CA LEU A 142 -4.13 -5.19 -13.94
C LEU A 142 -4.31 -3.73 -14.37
N ARG A 143 -4.48 -3.44 -15.66
CA ARG A 143 -4.55 -2.09 -16.23
C ARG A 143 -5.46 -1.10 -15.50
N PRO A 144 -6.67 -1.45 -15.04
CA PRO A 144 -7.52 -0.54 -14.27
C PRO A 144 -6.84 0.00 -13.02
N TYR A 145 -6.18 -0.85 -12.24
CA TYR A 145 -5.48 -0.44 -11.03
C TYR A 145 -4.28 0.45 -11.36
N ILE A 146 -3.61 0.18 -12.48
CA ILE A 146 -2.42 0.92 -12.92
C ILE A 146 -2.77 2.32 -13.45
N PHE A 147 -3.79 2.42 -14.29
CA PHE A 147 -4.03 3.59 -15.13
C PHE A 147 -5.38 4.30 -14.92
N ALA A 148 -6.37 3.68 -14.24
CA ALA A 148 -7.63 4.35 -13.91
C ALA A 148 -7.44 5.22 -12.66
N ALA A 149 -6.64 6.24 -12.85
CA ALA A 149 -6.03 7.03 -11.80
C ALA A 149 -7.07 7.83 -10.98
N ALA A 150 -8.13 8.26 -11.65
CA ALA A 150 -9.30 8.91 -11.07
C ALA A 150 -10.19 7.99 -10.21
N GLN A 151 -10.06 6.66 -10.37
CA GLN A 151 -10.89 5.68 -9.66
C GLN A 151 -10.15 5.04 -8.48
N TYR A 152 -8.85 4.77 -8.65
CA TYR A 152 -8.03 4.10 -7.64
C TYR A 152 -6.96 5.05 -7.12
N GLY A 153 -7.08 5.51 -5.87
CA GLY A 153 -6.01 6.26 -5.20
C GLY A 153 -4.89 5.35 -4.69
N ILE A 154 -3.71 5.92 -4.47
CA ILE A 154 -2.54 5.20 -3.91
C ILE A 154 -2.17 5.67 -2.50
N GLY A 155 -2.92 6.60 -1.92
CA GLY A 155 -2.53 7.34 -0.72
C GLY A 155 -3.37 7.01 0.52
N PHE A 156 -2.71 7.01 1.67
CA PHE A 156 -3.34 6.89 3.00
C PHE A 156 -4.15 8.15 3.38
N GLY A 157 -3.75 9.30 2.82
CA GLY A 157 -4.46 10.56 2.94
C GLY A 157 -4.50 11.32 1.61
N PRO A 158 -5.25 12.45 1.55
CA PRO A 158 -5.32 13.29 0.36
C PRO A 158 -3.93 13.78 -0.03
N TRP A 159 -3.49 13.49 -1.24
CA TRP A 159 -2.11 13.80 -1.68
C TRP A 159 -1.89 15.30 -1.91
N ASN A 160 -2.95 16.06 -2.17
CA ASN A 160 -2.92 17.51 -2.41
C ASN A 160 -2.76 18.34 -1.12
N GLN A 161 -2.55 17.68 0.02
CA GLN A 161 -2.27 18.30 1.30
C GLN A 161 -0.81 18.02 1.67
N THR A 162 0.02 19.05 1.77
CA THR A 162 1.43 18.90 2.18
C THR A 162 1.56 18.49 3.66
N LYS A 163 0.57 18.87 4.47
CA LYS A 163 0.54 18.65 5.92
C LYS A 163 -0.68 17.85 6.35
N LEU A 164 -0.45 16.85 7.19
CA LEU A 164 -1.46 16.05 7.87
C LEU A 164 -1.01 15.83 9.33
N PRO A 165 -1.92 15.58 10.29
CA PRO A 165 -3.38 15.44 10.12
C PRO A 165 -4.08 16.78 9.85
N LEU A 166 -5.31 16.73 9.31
CA LEU A 166 -6.15 17.90 9.04
C LEU A 166 -6.81 18.46 10.31
N CYS A 167 -6.80 17.69 11.38
CA CYS A 167 -7.45 18.03 12.64
C CYS A 167 -6.54 17.75 13.81
N GLN A 168 -6.71 18.54 14.87
CA GLN A 168 -6.07 18.27 16.15
C GLN A 168 -6.61 16.96 16.75
N PRO A 169 -5.80 16.23 17.55
CA PRO A 169 -6.24 15.00 18.20
C PRO A 169 -7.54 15.20 18.98
N GLY A 170 -8.53 14.32 18.77
CA GLY A 170 -9.82 14.37 19.46
C GLY A 170 -10.90 15.26 18.81
N CYS A 171 -10.68 15.71 17.57
CA CYS A 171 -11.70 16.43 16.79
C CYS A 171 -12.98 15.59 16.61
N THR A 172 -14.13 16.16 16.99
CA THR A 172 -15.47 15.56 16.81
C THR A 172 -16.29 16.22 15.71
N LYS A 173 -15.77 17.30 15.09
CA LYS A 173 -16.48 18.12 14.10
C LYS A 173 -16.63 17.41 12.75
N HIS A 174 -15.75 16.47 12.45
CA HIS A 174 -15.75 15.71 11.21
C HIS A 174 -16.06 14.25 11.52
N SER A 175 -17.04 13.69 10.81
CA SER A 175 -17.26 12.25 10.82
C SER A 175 -16.06 11.54 10.18
N ALA A 176 -15.88 10.27 10.51
CA ALA A 176 -14.89 9.41 9.87
C ALA A 176 -14.94 9.57 8.33
N SER A 177 -13.78 9.72 7.70
CA SER A 177 -13.62 9.85 6.25
C SER A 177 -14.39 8.75 5.49
N PRO A 178 -14.86 8.96 4.25
CA PRO A 178 -15.42 7.89 3.42
C PRO A 178 -14.50 6.67 3.28
N ALA A 179 -13.18 6.84 3.42
CA ALA A 179 -12.22 5.73 3.47
C ALA A 179 -12.45 4.77 4.66
N ASN A 180 -13.05 5.24 5.76
CA ASN A 180 -13.51 4.43 6.90
C ASN A 180 -14.84 3.70 6.64
N SER A 181 -15.54 3.97 5.54
CA SER A 181 -16.79 3.25 5.21
C SER A 181 -16.55 1.77 4.93
N HIS A 182 -15.35 1.43 4.43
CA HIS A 182 -14.91 0.05 4.19
C HIS A 182 -14.22 -0.58 5.42
N ALA A 183 -14.16 0.12 6.56
CA ALA A 183 -13.48 -0.39 7.74
C ALA A 183 -14.20 -1.61 8.33
N VAL A 184 -13.50 -2.74 8.38
CA VAL A 184 -14.01 -4.02 8.86
C VAL A 184 -13.61 -4.23 10.32
N THR A 185 -14.53 -4.81 11.10
CA THR A 185 -14.22 -5.23 12.47
C THR A 185 -13.69 -6.66 12.48
N TYR A 186 -12.50 -6.89 13.05
CA TYR A 186 -11.92 -8.21 13.24
C TYR A 186 -11.46 -8.41 14.68
N LYS A 187 -11.52 -9.66 15.17
CA LYS A 187 -11.06 -10.00 16.52
C LYS A 187 -9.66 -10.59 16.46
N ARG A 188 -8.70 -10.00 17.18
CA ARG A 188 -7.34 -10.54 17.30
C ARG A 188 -6.76 -10.24 18.67
N PHE A 189 -6.06 -11.22 19.24
CA PHE A 189 -5.46 -11.15 20.58
C PHE A 189 -6.47 -10.83 21.70
N GLY A 190 -7.72 -11.26 21.57
CA GLY A 190 -8.78 -10.98 22.54
C GLY A 190 -9.49 -9.63 22.37
N TYR A 191 -9.10 -8.82 21.38
CA TYR A 191 -9.66 -7.48 21.14
C TYR A 191 -10.37 -7.40 19.80
N ALA A 192 -11.42 -6.58 19.72
CA ALA A 192 -12.06 -6.19 18.48
C ALA A 192 -11.35 -4.94 17.93
N TRP A 193 -10.85 -5.03 16.71
CA TRP A 193 -10.20 -3.96 15.98
C TRP A 193 -11.08 -3.57 14.81
N ARG A 194 -11.22 -2.28 14.53
CA ARG A 194 -11.89 -1.78 13.32
C ARG A 194 -10.87 -1.03 12.48
N ARG A 195 -10.65 -1.48 11.24
CA ARG A 195 -9.63 -0.90 10.34
C ARG A 195 -10.07 -0.95 8.90
N SER A 196 -9.65 0.04 8.12
CA SER A 196 -9.78 -0.01 6.67
C SER A 196 -8.81 -1.06 6.10
N PRO A 197 -9.18 -1.71 4.97
CA PRO A 197 -8.25 -2.55 4.25
C PRO A 197 -6.98 -1.77 3.89
N PRO A 198 -5.80 -2.41 3.90
CA PRO A 198 -4.55 -1.78 3.49
C PRO A 198 -4.62 -1.37 2.01
N ASP A 199 -3.84 -0.35 1.62
CA ASP A 199 -3.63 -0.05 0.21
C ASP A 199 -3.00 -1.25 -0.49
N PHE A 200 -3.55 -1.63 -1.63
CA PHE A 200 -3.02 -2.72 -2.46
C PHE A 200 -2.59 -2.22 -3.84
N ILE A 201 -2.88 -0.97 -4.21
CA ILE A 201 -2.62 -0.44 -5.56
C ILE A 201 -1.12 -0.32 -5.80
N THR A 202 -0.36 0.15 -4.81
CA THR A 202 1.11 0.19 -4.89
C THR A 202 1.72 -1.21 -5.07
N GLY A 203 1.13 -2.24 -4.45
CA GLY A 203 1.47 -3.65 -4.71
C GLY A 203 1.19 -4.09 -6.15
N MET A 204 0.03 -3.70 -6.70
CA MET A 204 -0.32 -3.96 -8.11
C MET A 204 0.69 -3.31 -9.06
N TYR A 205 1.19 -2.12 -8.74
CA TYR A 205 2.21 -1.44 -9.54
C TYR A 205 3.49 -2.28 -9.61
N ILE A 206 3.99 -2.74 -8.46
CA ILE A 206 5.19 -3.60 -8.43
C ILE A 206 4.96 -4.87 -9.27
N LEU A 207 3.82 -5.54 -9.13
CA LEU A 207 3.50 -6.73 -9.92
C LEU A 207 3.49 -6.44 -11.42
N PHE A 208 2.90 -5.32 -11.82
CA PHE A 208 2.79 -4.91 -13.22
C PHE A 208 4.17 -4.55 -13.81
N PHE A 209 4.99 -3.76 -13.11
CA PHE A 209 6.35 -3.44 -13.57
C PHE A 209 7.22 -4.70 -13.70
N ARG A 210 7.10 -5.64 -12.75
CA ARG A 210 7.78 -6.94 -12.85
C ARG A 210 7.29 -7.77 -14.04
N LEU A 211 5.98 -7.74 -14.32
CA LEU A 211 5.38 -8.45 -15.46
C LEU A 211 5.90 -7.88 -16.78
N LEU A 212 5.83 -6.56 -16.96
CA LEU A 212 6.32 -5.89 -18.18
C LEU A 212 7.81 -6.09 -18.41
N GLU A 213 8.62 -6.16 -17.36
CA GLU A 213 10.05 -6.40 -17.52
C GLU A 213 10.37 -7.82 -18.03
N ARG A 214 9.57 -8.82 -17.64
CA ARG A 214 9.69 -10.18 -18.17
C ARG A 214 9.15 -10.29 -19.59
N HIS A 215 8.19 -9.45 -19.94
CA HIS A 215 7.35 -9.55 -21.13
C HIS A 215 7.25 -8.20 -21.86
N SER A 216 8.41 -7.62 -22.22
CA SER A 216 8.49 -6.27 -22.79
C SER A 216 7.78 -6.10 -24.14
N ASP A 217 7.63 -7.19 -24.88
CA ASP A 217 7.14 -7.18 -26.26
C ASP A 217 5.63 -7.47 -26.35
N ARG A 218 4.91 -7.42 -25.22
CA ARG A 218 3.49 -7.82 -25.12
C ARG A 218 2.50 -6.66 -25.27
N THR A 219 1.23 -7.05 -25.44
CA THR A 219 0.12 -6.20 -25.88
C THR A 219 -0.03 -4.92 -25.05
N GLY A 220 -0.22 -3.80 -25.75
CA GLY A 220 -0.44 -2.49 -25.13
C GLY A 220 0.83 -1.69 -24.82
N THR A 221 2.02 -2.30 -24.92
CA THR A 221 3.30 -1.60 -24.77
C THR A 221 3.78 -1.11 -26.13
N ARG A 222 3.91 0.21 -26.32
CA ARG A 222 4.79 0.75 -27.35
C ARG A 222 6.22 0.56 -26.90
N GLN A 223 7.12 0.21 -27.82
CA GLN A 223 8.54 0.16 -27.48
C GLN A 223 8.94 1.51 -26.87
N GLY A 224 9.34 1.48 -25.59
CA GLY A 224 9.77 2.68 -24.90
C GLY A 224 10.92 3.34 -25.64
N ASN A 225 10.92 4.67 -25.69
CA ASN A 225 11.98 5.40 -26.38
C ASN A 225 13.32 5.36 -25.61
N THR A 226 13.34 4.77 -24.41
CA THR A 226 14.55 4.69 -23.59
C THR A 226 14.74 3.36 -22.90
N SER A 227 16.01 2.98 -22.74
CA SER A 227 16.43 1.88 -21.89
C SER A 227 17.67 2.28 -21.11
N PHE A 228 17.99 1.53 -20.06
CA PHE A 228 19.27 1.70 -19.40
C PHE A 228 20.39 1.21 -20.30
N THR A 229 21.44 2.02 -20.44
CA THR A 229 22.65 1.61 -21.16
C THR A 229 23.24 0.36 -20.50
N ARG A 230 23.26 -0.75 -21.24
CA ARG A 230 23.63 -2.06 -20.70
C ARG A 230 25.12 -2.34 -20.85
N ASN A 231 25.72 -2.88 -19.79
CA ASN A 231 27.02 -3.56 -19.89
C ASN A 231 26.80 -5.07 -20.12
N SER A 232 27.75 -5.76 -20.75
CA SER A 232 27.69 -7.21 -21.07
C SER A 232 27.47 -8.12 -19.85
N LYS A 233 27.75 -7.63 -18.65
CA LYS A 233 27.55 -8.34 -17.38
C LYS A 233 26.11 -8.24 -16.82
N GLN A 234 25.27 -7.35 -17.35
CA GLN A 234 23.92 -7.13 -16.83
C GLN A 234 22.93 -8.10 -17.46
N ARG A 235 22.15 -8.81 -16.63
CA ARG A 235 21.16 -9.79 -17.07
C ARG A 235 19.81 -9.49 -16.42
N GLY A 236 18.75 -9.54 -17.22
CA GLY A 236 17.42 -9.11 -16.76
C GLY A 236 17.31 -7.58 -16.69
N GLY A 237 16.23 -7.08 -16.08
CA GLY A 237 16.10 -5.66 -15.76
C GLY A 237 16.14 -5.41 -14.24
N VAL A 238 15.84 -4.19 -13.84
CA VAL A 238 15.95 -3.74 -12.44
C VAL A 238 14.88 -4.36 -11.54
N PHE A 239 13.73 -4.75 -12.08
CA PHE A 239 12.64 -5.40 -11.35
C PHE A 239 12.78 -6.92 -11.26
N SER A 240 13.84 -7.50 -11.85
CA SER A 240 14.11 -8.95 -11.84
C SER A 240 14.66 -9.47 -10.51
N GLY A 241 14.97 -8.57 -9.56
CA GLY A 241 15.46 -8.96 -8.24
C GLY A 241 14.44 -9.79 -7.46
N ASN A 242 14.89 -10.93 -6.94
CA ASN A 242 14.09 -11.89 -6.17
C ASN A 242 14.51 -11.96 -4.69
N GLY A 243 15.27 -10.97 -4.21
CA GLY A 243 15.62 -10.93 -2.79
C GLY A 243 14.37 -10.81 -1.93
N LEU A 244 14.33 -11.61 -0.87
CA LEU A 244 13.22 -11.64 0.08
C LEU A 244 13.43 -10.54 1.13
N PRO A 245 12.51 -9.57 1.25
CA PRO A 245 12.59 -8.54 2.28
C PRO A 245 12.53 -9.17 3.67
N LEU A 246 13.35 -8.67 4.59
CA LEU A 246 13.30 -9.10 5.99
C LEU A 246 11.99 -8.62 6.65
N SER A 247 11.51 -9.36 7.64
CA SER A 247 10.26 -9.01 8.35
C SER A 247 10.29 -7.62 8.97
N GLU A 248 11.45 -7.12 9.39
CA GLU A 248 11.60 -5.78 9.95
C GLU A 248 11.30 -4.67 8.94
N MET A 249 11.55 -4.90 7.65
CA MET A 249 11.24 -3.93 6.59
C MET A 249 9.73 -3.76 6.42
N GLN A 250 8.94 -4.75 6.83
CA GLN A 250 7.47 -4.73 6.78
C GLN A 250 6.86 -3.99 7.98
N ASP A 251 7.65 -3.66 9.00
CA ASP A 251 7.12 -3.03 10.21
C ASP A 251 6.64 -1.59 9.93
N LEU A 252 7.26 -0.89 8.98
CA LEU A 252 6.82 0.45 8.57
C LEU A 252 5.45 0.43 7.86
N GLU A 253 5.22 -0.50 6.93
CA GLU A 253 3.90 -0.68 6.30
C GLU A 253 2.84 -0.98 7.34
N TRP A 254 3.15 -1.89 8.27
CA TRP A 254 2.25 -2.20 9.37
C TRP A 254 1.97 -0.98 10.27
N GLN A 255 2.95 -0.08 10.48
CA GLN A 255 2.74 1.16 11.22
C GLN A 255 1.80 2.10 10.46
N ARG A 256 1.96 2.26 9.14
CA ARG A 256 1.05 3.05 8.29
C ARG A 256 -0.38 2.53 8.33
N ASP A 257 -0.55 1.23 8.12
CA ASP A 257 -1.84 0.53 8.23
C ASP A 257 -2.46 0.58 9.62
N THR A 258 -1.68 1.00 10.63
CA THR A 258 -2.15 1.17 12.00
C THR A 258 -2.50 2.61 12.34
N MET A 259 -1.68 3.57 11.90
CA MET A 259 -1.75 4.95 12.37
C MET A 259 -2.27 5.95 11.34
N CYS A 260 -2.32 5.58 10.06
CA CYS A 260 -2.62 6.48 8.94
C CYS A 260 -3.96 6.11 8.29
N GLN A 261 -4.98 5.81 9.08
CA GLN A 261 -6.27 5.32 8.57
C GLN A 261 -7.20 6.45 8.13
N ASP A 262 -7.15 7.59 8.83
CA ASP A 262 -7.99 8.75 8.53
C ASP A 262 -7.28 10.05 8.95
N PRO A 263 -7.06 10.99 8.02
CA PRO A 263 -6.36 12.25 8.30
C PRO A 263 -7.04 13.18 9.30
N HIS A 264 -8.32 12.95 9.66
CA HIS A 264 -9.03 13.79 10.64
C HIS A 264 -8.98 13.20 12.06
N THR A 265 -8.85 11.88 12.19
CA THR A 265 -9.00 11.19 13.47
C THR A 265 -7.74 10.43 13.90
N SER A 266 -6.87 10.09 12.96
CA SER A 266 -5.66 9.31 13.21
C SER A 266 -4.44 10.22 13.37
N GLN A 267 -3.55 9.86 14.30
CA GLN A 267 -2.37 10.68 14.63
C GLN A 267 -1.29 10.62 13.55
N GLY A 268 -1.22 9.55 12.76
CA GLY A 268 -0.14 9.31 11.80
C GLY A 268 1.15 8.81 12.45
N LEU A 269 2.21 8.82 11.66
CA LEU A 269 3.55 8.40 12.06
C LEU A 269 4.31 9.52 12.77
N PRO A 270 5.35 9.17 13.57
CA PRO A 270 6.35 10.12 14.02
C PRO A 270 7.09 10.80 12.86
N ALA A 271 7.51 12.05 13.05
CA ALA A 271 8.11 12.89 12.01
C ALA A 271 9.28 12.25 11.25
N LEU A 272 10.14 11.50 11.94
CA LEU A 272 11.32 10.84 11.36
C LEU A 272 11.13 9.34 11.11
N ALA A 273 9.89 8.82 11.09
CA ALA A 273 9.64 7.39 10.86
C ALA A 273 10.22 6.86 9.53
N LEU A 274 10.38 7.76 8.55
CA LEU A 274 10.90 7.45 7.21
C LEU A 274 12.37 7.84 7.02
N ARG A 275 13.05 8.31 8.07
CA ARG A 275 14.46 8.70 7.99
C ARG A 275 15.32 7.52 7.51
N GLY A 276 16.16 7.78 6.51
CA GLY A 276 17.05 6.82 5.87
C GLY A 276 16.36 5.87 4.87
N LYS A 277 15.07 6.04 4.60
CA LYS A 277 14.31 5.15 3.69
C LYS A 277 14.24 5.68 2.25
N VAL A 278 14.44 6.98 2.03
CA VAL A 278 14.41 7.63 0.72
C VAL A 278 15.82 7.94 0.21
N GLN A 279 16.75 8.26 1.09
CA GLN A 279 18.15 8.52 0.74
C GLN A 279 18.76 7.31 0.00
N GLY A 280 19.49 7.59 -1.08
CA GLY A 280 20.21 6.58 -1.86
C GLY A 280 20.08 6.77 -3.37
N TYR A 281 20.63 5.80 -4.10
CA TYR A 281 20.55 5.73 -5.56
C TYR A 281 19.41 4.81 -5.99
N TRP A 282 18.56 5.29 -6.87
CA TRP A 282 17.35 4.63 -7.33
C TRP A 282 17.38 4.43 -8.83
N ARG A 283 16.87 3.29 -9.28
CA ARG A 283 16.63 2.99 -10.70
C ARG A 283 15.25 2.40 -10.88
N GLY A 284 14.60 2.74 -11.99
CA GLY A 284 13.36 2.10 -12.39
C GLY A 284 12.75 2.76 -13.59
N LYS A 285 11.43 2.80 -13.63
CA LYS A 285 10.68 3.23 -14.79
C LYS A 285 9.41 3.96 -14.39
N PHE A 286 8.94 4.81 -15.29
CA PHE A 286 7.56 5.29 -15.28
C PHE A 286 6.85 4.90 -16.56
N LEU A 287 5.52 4.80 -16.48
CA LEU A 287 4.66 4.54 -17.63
C LEU A 287 3.81 5.77 -17.91
N PHE A 288 3.40 5.93 -19.16
CA PHE A 288 2.52 7.01 -19.59
C PHE A 288 1.65 6.57 -20.78
N TYR A 289 0.46 7.14 -20.86
CA TYR A 289 -0.38 7.08 -22.05
C TYR A 289 -0.06 8.25 -22.98
N ASP A 290 -0.40 8.13 -24.26
CA ASP A 290 -0.53 9.33 -25.07
C ASP A 290 -1.52 10.33 -24.43
N TYR A 291 -1.23 11.63 -24.51
CA TYR A 291 -2.03 12.65 -23.83
C TYR A 291 -3.50 12.65 -24.28
N GLU A 292 -3.77 12.44 -25.57
CA GLU A 292 -5.14 12.40 -26.08
C GLU A 292 -5.90 11.18 -25.53
N LEU A 293 -5.24 10.02 -25.51
CA LEU A 293 -5.80 8.80 -24.93
C LEU A 293 -6.06 8.96 -23.43
N TYR A 294 -5.15 9.63 -22.71
CA TYR A 294 -5.33 9.91 -21.30
C TYR A 294 -6.53 10.81 -21.04
N ARG A 295 -6.67 11.88 -21.82
CA ARG A 295 -7.80 12.81 -21.70
C ARG A 295 -9.13 12.09 -21.93
N GLU A 296 -9.24 11.26 -22.98
CA GLU A 296 -10.43 10.44 -23.22
C GLU A 296 -10.78 9.53 -22.03
N MET A 297 -9.78 8.93 -21.36
CA MET A 297 -10.02 8.11 -20.17
C MET A 297 -10.62 8.93 -19.03
N THR A 298 -10.08 10.12 -18.77
CA THR A 298 -10.56 11.01 -17.69
C THR A 298 -11.93 11.63 -17.97
N GLU A 299 -12.31 11.74 -19.25
CA GLU A 299 -13.64 12.18 -19.70
C GLU A 299 -14.71 11.06 -19.62
N GLY A 300 -14.32 9.85 -19.18
CA GLY A 300 -15.24 8.74 -18.90
C GLY A 300 -15.15 7.58 -19.88
N ASN A 301 -14.28 7.62 -20.89
CA ASN A 301 -14.09 6.51 -21.82
C ASN A 301 -13.16 5.43 -21.23
N MET A 302 -13.65 4.70 -20.23
CA MET A 302 -12.88 3.68 -19.52
C MET A 302 -12.41 2.52 -20.43
N ARG A 303 -13.01 2.33 -21.61
CA ARG A 303 -12.57 1.29 -22.57
C ARG A 303 -11.10 1.52 -22.98
N ARG A 304 -10.65 2.78 -23.02
CA ARG A 304 -9.26 3.14 -23.36
C ARG A 304 -8.23 2.70 -22.33
N VAL A 305 -8.64 2.50 -21.08
CA VAL A 305 -7.78 1.91 -20.03
C VAL A 305 -7.31 0.52 -20.46
N TYR A 306 -8.18 -0.26 -21.10
CA TYR A 306 -7.90 -1.63 -21.51
C TYR A 306 -7.24 -1.73 -22.88
N THR A 307 -7.60 -0.87 -23.82
CA THR A 307 -7.20 -1.02 -25.25
C THR A 307 -6.16 -0.01 -25.71
N GLY A 308 -5.96 1.09 -24.98
CA GLY A 308 -4.99 2.12 -25.38
C GLY A 308 -3.57 1.56 -25.36
N MET A 309 -2.62 2.23 -26.02
CA MET A 309 -1.21 1.89 -25.86
C MET A 309 -0.56 2.81 -24.84
N PHE A 310 0.30 2.25 -23.98
CA PHE A 310 1.17 3.01 -23.09
C PHE A 310 2.63 2.76 -23.47
N ALA A 311 3.51 3.63 -22.99
CA ALA A 311 4.97 3.49 -23.14
C ALA A 311 5.64 3.58 -21.77
N ASP A 312 6.88 3.09 -21.70
CA ASP A 312 7.73 3.18 -20.52
C ASP A 312 8.96 4.05 -20.77
N GLN A 313 9.52 4.62 -19.70
CA GLN A 313 10.78 5.34 -19.74
C GLN A 313 11.64 4.99 -18.53
N ALA A 314 12.93 4.77 -18.78
CA ALA A 314 13.92 4.49 -17.75
C ALA A 314 14.32 5.77 -17.00
N VAL A 315 14.46 5.66 -15.69
CA VAL A 315 14.84 6.76 -14.81
C VAL A 315 15.84 6.26 -13.77
N GLU A 316 16.82 7.10 -13.49
CA GLU A 316 17.70 6.94 -12.34
C GLU A 316 17.87 8.25 -11.60
N MET A 317 18.00 8.18 -10.28
CA MET A 317 18.15 9.34 -9.42
C MET A 317 19.02 9.04 -8.21
N GLU A 318 19.67 10.06 -7.69
CA GLU A 318 20.43 10.04 -6.45
C GLU A 318 19.81 11.07 -5.51
N LEU A 319 19.30 10.60 -4.38
CA LEU A 319 18.54 11.39 -3.41
C LEU A 319 19.28 11.46 -2.08
N LYS A 320 19.26 12.64 -1.48
CA LYS A 320 19.81 12.95 -0.17
C LYS A 320 18.70 13.49 0.72
N GLU A 321 18.61 12.98 1.93
CA GLU A 321 17.69 13.48 2.95
C GLU A 321 18.40 14.51 3.84
N ILE A 322 17.70 15.59 4.16
CA ILE A 322 18.15 16.65 5.05
C ILE A 322 17.08 16.80 6.13
N VAL A 323 17.49 16.69 7.39
CA VAL A 323 16.58 16.86 8.52
C VAL A 323 16.67 18.28 9.01
N VAL A 324 15.52 18.96 9.01
CA VAL A 324 15.41 20.35 9.43
C VAL A 324 14.47 20.48 10.61
N LYS A 325 14.73 21.48 11.45
CA LYS A 325 13.84 21.91 12.53
C LYS A 325 12.90 22.99 12.01
N VAL A 326 11.60 22.72 12.08
CA VAL A 326 10.53 23.59 11.58
C VAL A 326 9.48 23.81 12.65
N ARG A 327 8.77 24.94 12.61
CA ARG A 327 7.62 25.12 13.48
C ARG A 327 6.53 24.16 13.07
N GLU A 328 5.73 23.70 14.02
CA GLU A 328 4.64 22.78 13.72
C GLU A 328 3.66 23.37 12.71
N GLU A 329 3.40 24.69 12.73
CA GLU A 329 2.58 25.40 11.75
C GLU A 329 3.14 25.34 10.32
N ASP A 330 4.46 25.44 10.16
CA ASP A 330 5.17 25.62 8.88
C ASP A 330 5.51 24.29 8.17
N VAL A 331 5.21 23.15 8.80
CA VAL A 331 5.41 21.82 8.21
C VAL A 331 4.77 21.72 6.83
N GLY A 332 5.53 21.20 5.86
CA GLY A 332 5.06 21.04 4.48
C GLY A 332 5.31 22.26 3.59
N GLY A 333 5.87 23.35 4.15
CA GLY A 333 6.25 24.56 3.43
C GLY A 333 5.08 25.46 3.05
N ASP A 334 5.41 26.69 2.65
CA ASP A 334 4.45 27.74 2.27
C ASP A 334 4.35 27.95 0.74
N GLY A 335 5.08 27.16 -0.04
CA GLY A 335 5.02 27.15 -1.51
C GLY A 335 3.84 26.33 -2.06
N PRO A 336 3.64 26.35 -3.39
CA PRO A 336 2.60 25.57 -4.05
C PRO A 336 2.79 24.05 -3.88
N MET A 337 1.68 23.31 -3.76
CA MET A 337 1.68 21.84 -3.67
C MET A 337 2.36 21.17 -4.88
N LEU A 338 2.13 21.70 -6.09
CA LEU A 338 2.78 21.22 -7.31
C LEU A 338 4.28 21.53 -7.37
N GLY A 339 4.76 22.43 -6.51
CA GLY A 339 6.18 22.67 -6.20
C GLY A 339 6.66 21.91 -4.96
N ALA A 340 5.92 20.91 -4.48
CA ALA A 340 6.20 20.18 -3.24
C ALA A 340 6.34 21.09 -2.00
N GLY A 341 5.59 22.18 -1.94
CA GLY A 341 5.62 23.14 -0.84
C GLY A 341 6.83 24.09 -0.86
N PHE A 342 7.65 24.06 -1.92
CA PHE A 342 8.75 25.00 -2.12
C PHE A 342 8.33 26.16 -3.01
N LYS A 343 8.89 27.35 -2.77
CA LYS A 343 8.79 28.50 -3.66
C LYS A 343 9.72 28.32 -4.84
N ASP A 344 9.29 28.76 -6.01
CA ASP A 344 10.11 28.74 -7.21
C ASP A 344 11.24 29.77 -7.08
N LEU A 345 12.45 29.37 -7.46
CA LEU A 345 13.59 30.28 -7.62
C LEU A 345 13.92 30.42 -9.11
N ASP A 346 14.62 31.50 -9.45
CA ASP A 346 14.99 31.79 -10.83
C ASP A 346 15.99 30.76 -11.40
N ASP A 347 16.83 30.17 -10.54
CA ASP A 347 17.82 29.14 -10.90
C ASP A 347 17.55 27.80 -10.19
N VAL A 348 17.41 26.75 -10.99
CA VAL A 348 17.16 25.37 -10.55
C VAL A 348 18.34 24.80 -9.75
N ASP A 349 19.57 25.19 -10.08
CA ASP A 349 20.74 24.73 -9.32
C ASP A 349 20.79 25.39 -7.93
N GLU A 350 20.32 26.63 -7.81
CA GLU A 350 20.13 27.31 -6.53
C GLU A 350 19.01 26.66 -5.71
N GLU A 351 17.93 26.18 -6.33
CA GLU A 351 16.85 25.47 -5.62
C GLU A 351 17.35 24.24 -4.86
N VAL A 352 18.13 23.39 -5.51
CA VAL A 352 18.65 22.17 -4.86
C VAL A 352 19.64 22.54 -3.77
N LYS A 353 20.53 23.50 -4.04
CA LYS A 353 21.51 23.96 -3.06
C LYS A 353 20.84 24.55 -1.83
N ALA A 354 19.79 25.36 -2.01
CA ALA A 354 19.01 25.91 -0.91
C ALA A 354 18.43 24.79 -0.03
N VAL A 355 17.92 23.71 -0.62
CA VAL A 355 17.43 22.55 0.14
C VAL A 355 18.55 21.81 0.88
N GLU A 356 19.73 21.66 0.27
CA GLU A 356 20.90 21.09 0.94
C GLU A 356 21.37 21.92 2.14
N GLU A 357 21.15 23.24 2.10
CA GLU A 357 21.43 24.20 3.16
C GLU A 357 20.27 24.36 4.17
N GLY A 358 19.24 23.51 4.08
CA GLY A 358 18.10 23.48 5.01
C GLY A 358 16.91 24.37 4.61
N TYR A 359 16.99 25.02 3.46
CA TYR A 359 15.93 25.86 2.88
C TYR A 359 15.43 26.95 3.85
N GLY A 360 16.38 27.63 4.52
CA GLY A 360 16.10 28.66 5.52
C GLY A 360 15.80 28.12 6.92
N HIS A 361 15.77 26.80 7.10
CA HIS A 361 15.62 26.15 8.40
C HIS A 361 16.94 25.60 8.92
N GLU A 362 17.02 25.49 10.25
CA GLU A 362 18.18 24.90 10.92
C GLU A 362 18.24 23.39 10.66
N ILE A 363 19.36 22.90 10.14
CA ILE A 363 19.63 21.47 9.98
C ILE A 363 19.98 20.89 11.35
N VAL A 364 19.29 19.83 11.76
CA VAL A 364 19.42 19.22 13.10
C VAL A 364 19.71 17.73 13.02
N GLY A 365 20.31 17.18 14.07
CA GLY A 365 20.55 15.74 14.18
C GLY A 365 19.27 14.93 14.41
N ASP A 366 19.29 13.63 14.08
CA ASP A 366 18.13 12.74 14.23
C ASP A 366 17.64 12.65 15.70
N ASP A 367 18.56 12.63 16.67
CA ASP A 367 18.28 12.52 18.11
C ASP A 367 18.15 13.86 18.86
N GLU A 368 18.35 14.98 18.16
CA GLU A 368 18.34 16.30 18.79
C GLU A 368 16.92 16.68 19.25
N PRO A 369 16.71 17.07 20.52
CA PRO A 369 15.40 17.48 20.99
C PRO A 369 14.98 18.80 20.34
N VAL A 370 13.70 18.90 19.97
CA VAL A 370 13.11 20.14 19.47
C VAL A 370 12.25 20.80 20.56
N PRO A 371 12.22 22.14 20.64
CA PRO A 371 11.36 22.84 21.60
C PRO A 371 9.87 22.57 21.37
N GLU A 372 9.03 22.85 22.37
CA GLU A 372 7.57 22.80 22.22
C GLU A 372 7.10 23.74 21.08
N GLY A 373 6.15 23.27 20.27
CA GLY A 373 5.69 23.97 19.06
C GLY A 373 6.61 23.83 17.85
N TRP A 374 7.71 23.07 17.97
CA TRP A 374 8.60 22.72 16.87
C TRP A 374 8.60 21.22 16.61
N THR A 375 8.85 20.86 15.38
CA THR A 375 9.00 19.47 14.94
C THR A 375 10.15 19.36 13.94
N LYS A 376 10.39 18.14 13.47
CA LYS A 376 11.35 17.85 12.42
C LYS A 376 10.64 17.58 11.10
N GLU A 377 11.31 17.91 10.01
CA GLU A 377 10.86 17.58 8.66
C GLU A 377 12.03 17.02 7.87
N ILE A 378 11.72 16.10 6.94
CA ILE A 378 12.72 15.52 6.03
C ILE A 378 12.55 16.20 4.68
N LEU A 379 13.52 17.04 4.32
CA LEU A 379 13.67 17.57 2.97
C LEU A 379 14.49 16.60 2.13
N ILE A 380 14.30 16.66 0.81
CA ILE A 380 14.98 15.83 -0.16
C ILE A 380 15.64 16.77 -1.19
N ALA A 381 16.94 16.62 -1.36
CA ALA A 381 17.69 17.20 -2.47
C ALA A 381 18.29 16.09 -3.31
N GLY A 382 18.39 16.29 -4.61
CA GLY A 382 18.94 15.28 -5.49
C GLY A 382 19.04 15.70 -6.93
N ARG A 383 19.40 14.72 -7.74
CA ARG A 383 19.51 14.82 -9.19
C ARG A 383 19.12 13.51 -9.83
N GLY A 384 18.64 13.58 -11.06
CA GLY A 384 18.29 12.40 -11.83
C GLY A 384 18.57 12.58 -13.31
N ARG A 385 18.36 11.50 -14.05
CA ARG A 385 18.30 11.54 -15.51
C ARG A 385 17.31 10.53 -16.05
N ASN A 386 16.69 10.90 -17.16
CA ASN A 386 15.80 10.07 -17.96
C ASN A 386 15.85 10.52 -19.43
N ALA A 387 14.84 10.15 -20.22
CA ALA A 387 14.72 10.52 -21.63
C ALA A 387 14.79 12.03 -21.93
N TRP A 388 14.40 12.87 -20.96
CA TRP A 388 14.36 14.32 -21.07
C TRP A 388 15.71 14.97 -20.70
N GLY A 389 16.69 14.16 -20.31
CA GLY A 389 18.02 14.58 -19.89
C GLY A 389 18.15 14.64 -18.38
N TRP A 390 19.05 15.50 -17.92
CA TRP A 390 19.32 15.71 -16.50
C TRP A 390 18.22 16.54 -15.85
N CYS A 391 17.79 16.12 -14.66
CA CYS A 391 16.90 16.86 -13.80
C CYS A 391 17.52 17.12 -12.43
N ARG A 392 17.07 18.22 -11.84
CA ARG A 392 17.26 18.56 -10.44
C ARG A 392 16.03 18.17 -9.66
N ILE A 393 16.25 17.71 -8.43
CA ILE A 393 15.21 17.16 -7.58
C ILE A 393 15.22 17.90 -6.26
N ARG A 394 14.08 18.47 -5.91
CA ARG A 394 13.76 18.93 -4.55
C ARG A 394 12.52 18.20 -4.08
N GLY A 395 12.36 17.98 -2.79
CA GLY A 395 11.24 17.21 -2.29
C GLY A 395 11.13 17.19 -0.78
N ARG A 396 10.11 16.51 -0.29
CA ARG A 396 9.80 16.36 1.13
C ARG A 396 9.26 14.95 1.40
N VAL A 397 9.37 14.51 2.64
CA VAL A 397 8.62 13.36 3.15
C VAL A 397 7.54 13.88 4.10
N ARG A 398 6.28 13.66 3.75
CA ARG A 398 5.16 14.02 4.62
C ARG A 398 5.19 13.17 5.88
N SER A 399 5.33 13.80 7.04
CA SER A 399 5.51 13.12 8.32
C SER A 399 4.39 12.14 8.67
N TRP A 400 3.15 12.48 8.36
CA TRP A 400 1.97 11.73 8.81
C TRP A 400 1.87 10.30 8.26
N ASP A 401 2.20 10.08 6.98
CA ASP A 401 2.12 8.77 6.30
C ASP A 401 3.38 8.44 5.50
N GLY A 402 4.40 9.27 5.54
CA GLY A 402 5.61 9.03 4.76
C GLY A 402 5.42 9.17 3.25
N LEU A 403 4.40 9.91 2.78
CA LEU A 403 4.28 10.23 1.35
C LEU A 403 5.52 11.02 0.91
N VAL A 404 6.29 10.42 0.01
CA VAL A 404 7.44 11.06 -0.63
C VAL A 404 6.91 11.93 -1.76
N ILE A 405 7.26 13.22 -1.77
CA ILE A 405 6.86 14.18 -2.78
C ILE A 405 8.13 14.78 -3.37
N LEU A 406 8.38 14.53 -4.65
CA LEU A 406 9.54 15.00 -5.39
C LEU A 406 9.09 15.92 -6.52
N CYS A 407 9.79 17.03 -6.69
CA CYS A 407 9.61 18.00 -7.73
C CYS A 407 10.84 17.91 -8.64
N LEU A 408 10.64 17.49 -9.89
CA LEU A 408 11.69 17.29 -10.89
C LEU A 408 11.66 18.44 -11.89
N THR A 409 12.77 19.18 -11.98
CA THR A 409 12.94 20.30 -12.90
C THR A 409 14.06 20.00 -13.90
N TYR A 410 13.80 20.19 -15.19
CA TYR A 410 14.75 19.83 -16.27
C TYR A 410 15.51 21.03 -16.80
N ALA A 411 16.85 20.94 -16.82
CA ALA A 411 17.72 22.03 -17.25
C ALA A 411 17.52 22.43 -18.73
N ARG A 412 17.11 21.49 -19.59
CA ARG A 412 16.92 21.72 -21.03
C ARG A 412 15.61 22.41 -21.38
N VAL A 413 14.64 22.40 -20.46
CA VAL A 413 13.33 23.01 -20.65
C VAL A 413 13.01 23.77 -19.37
N PRO A 414 13.55 24.99 -19.21
CA PRO A 414 13.24 25.84 -18.06
C PRO A 414 11.72 25.95 -17.87
N GLY A 415 11.24 25.73 -16.64
CA GLY A 415 9.81 25.72 -16.31
C GLY A 415 9.09 24.39 -16.55
N ALA A 416 9.75 23.36 -17.11
CA ALA A 416 9.17 22.02 -17.18
C ALA A 416 9.36 21.28 -15.86
N THR A 417 8.38 21.43 -14.98
CA THR A 417 8.35 20.82 -13.65
C THR A 417 7.40 19.62 -13.65
N TRP A 418 7.76 18.58 -12.92
CA TRP A 418 6.94 17.38 -12.75
C TRP A 418 6.91 16.97 -11.30
N LEU A 419 5.72 16.69 -10.78
CA LEU A 419 5.53 16.24 -9.41
C LEU A 419 5.48 14.72 -9.37
N TRP A 420 6.32 14.08 -8.57
CA TRP A 420 6.37 12.64 -8.38
C TRP A 420 6.07 12.33 -6.93
N ARG A 421 5.02 11.53 -6.70
CA ARG A 421 4.54 11.22 -5.36
C ARG A 421 4.31 9.75 -5.15
N GLY A 422 4.79 9.19 -4.05
CA GLY A 422 4.70 7.76 -3.79
C GLY A 422 5.18 7.36 -2.41
N TYR A 423 5.22 6.06 -2.16
CA TYR A 423 5.65 5.49 -0.87
C TYR A 423 6.84 4.57 -1.07
N THR A 424 7.76 4.60 -0.12
CA THR A 424 8.81 3.58 -0.01
C THR A 424 8.21 2.29 0.50
N LEU A 425 8.44 1.16 -0.16
CA LEU A 425 7.85 -0.13 0.20
C LEU A 425 8.93 -1.16 0.52
N PRO A 426 8.59 -2.23 1.27
CA PRO A 426 9.52 -3.28 1.65
C PRO A 426 10.23 -3.91 0.44
N GLY A 427 11.51 -4.22 0.59
CA GLY A 427 12.36 -4.68 -0.52
C GLY A 427 13.13 -3.58 -1.24
N GLY A 428 12.90 -2.32 -0.85
CA GLY A 428 13.61 -1.16 -1.40
C GLY A 428 12.91 -0.55 -2.60
N TYR A 429 11.58 -0.62 -2.65
CA TYR A 429 10.80 -0.01 -3.72
C TYR A 429 10.43 1.43 -3.36
N LEU A 430 10.27 2.29 -4.36
CA LEU A 430 9.58 3.57 -4.25
C LEU A 430 8.59 3.63 -5.39
N THR A 431 7.31 3.59 -5.07
CA THR A 431 6.24 3.37 -6.05
C THR A 431 5.14 4.40 -5.87
N GLY A 432 4.66 4.95 -6.98
CA GLY A 432 3.67 6.01 -6.94
C GLY A 432 3.29 6.55 -8.30
N ARG A 433 2.93 7.83 -8.36
CA ARG A 433 2.53 8.53 -9.59
C ARG A 433 3.31 9.81 -9.84
N TRP A 434 3.64 10.04 -11.09
CA TRP A 434 4.05 11.36 -11.57
C TRP A 434 2.82 12.12 -12.05
N HIS A 435 2.88 13.45 -12.01
CA HIS A 435 1.79 14.36 -12.31
C HIS A 435 2.35 15.62 -13.00
N ASP A 436 1.69 16.06 -14.06
CA ASP A 436 2.06 17.30 -14.77
C ASP A 436 1.79 18.54 -13.89
N THR A 437 2.61 19.59 -13.98
CA THR A 437 2.34 20.83 -13.24
C THR A 437 1.74 21.94 -14.10
N PHE A 438 1.47 21.67 -15.38
CA PHE A 438 1.03 22.68 -16.36
C PHE A 438 -0.49 22.90 -16.32
N THR A 439 -1.25 21.85 -16.03
CA THR A 439 -2.70 21.91 -15.87
C THR A 439 -3.13 22.71 -14.63
N ASN A 440 -2.18 23.08 -13.77
CA ASN A 440 -2.34 23.85 -12.53
C ASN A 440 -3.60 23.45 -11.72
N SER A 441 -3.89 22.15 -11.71
CA SER A 441 -5.01 21.55 -11.01
C SER A 441 -4.49 20.38 -10.19
N THR A 442 -5.09 20.16 -9.03
CA THR A 442 -4.87 18.98 -8.21
C THR A 442 -5.98 17.94 -8.38
N ASP A 443 -6.85 18.14 -9.37
CA ASP A 443 -7.97 17.25 -9.64
C ASP A 443 -7.53 16.03 -10.45
N SER A 444 -8.34 14.96 -10.40
CA SER A 444 -8.08 13.67 -11.04
C SER A 444 -8.06 13.67 -12.58
N LYS A 445 -8.19 14.83 -13.21
CA LYS A 445 -8.17 15.00 -14.68
C LYS A 445 -6.81 15.42 -15.23
N SER A 446 -5.89 15.84 -14.36
CA SER A 446 -4.53 16.18 -14.73
C SER A 446 -3.77 14.95 -15.22
N TYR A 447 -2.81 15.17 -16.11
CA TYR A 447 -2.04 14.12 -16.76
C TYR A 447 -1.08 13.49 -15.75
N GLU A 448 -1.35 12.24 -15.42
CA GLU A 448 -0.56 11.45 -14.48
C GLU A 448 -0.31 10.03 -14.98
N GLY A 449 0.67 9.37 -14.39
CA GLY A 449 1.00 7.98 -14.68
C GLY A 449 1.80 7.32 -13.58
N PRO A 450 1.88 5.98 -13.60
CA PRO A 450 2.54 5.22 -12.56
C PRO A 450 4.07 5.27 -12.71
N PHE A 451 4.77 5.15 -11.59
CA PHE A 451 6.19 4.85 -11.58
C PHE A 451 6.53 3.82 -10.50
N SER A 452 7.65 3.15 -10.69
CA SER A 452 8.26 2.33 -9.65
C SER A 452 9.78 2.39 -9.77
N PHE A 453 10.46 2.38 -8.63
CA PHE A 453 11.91 2.37 -8.52
C PHE A 453 12.35 1.31 -7.53
N VAL A 454 13.61 0.88 -7.67
CA VAL A 454 14.31 0.01 -6.73
C VAL A 454 15.60 0.71 -6.29
N ARG A 455 15.87 0.73 -4.99
CA ARG A 455 17.04 1.39 -4.40
C ARG A 455 18.24 0.45 -4.37
N ALA A 456 19.39 0.95 -4.81
CA ALA A 456 20.65 0.23 -4.73
C ALA A 456 20.99 -0.15 -3.29
N GLY A 457 21.43 -1.40 -3.09
CA GLY A 457 21.78 -1.95 -1.78
C GLY A 457 20.62 -2.62 -1.03
N ASP A 458 19.38 -2.42 -1.46
CA ASP A 458 18.22 -3.10 -0.86
C ASP A 458 17.96 -4.50 -1.47
N PRO A 459 17.22 -5.39 -0.78
CA PRO A 459 17.11 -6.80 -1.17
C PRO A 459 16.60 -7.05 -2.59
N CYS A 460 15.67 -6.24 -3.09
CA CYS A 460 15.12 -6.45 -4.43
C CYS A 460 15.94 -5.79 -5.55
N TYR A 461 17.05 -5.12 -5.22
CA TYR A 461 17.94 -4.51 -6.20
C TYR A 461 18.93 -5.54 -6.76
N PRO A 462 18.98 -5.76 -8.09
CA PRO A 462 19.93 -6.72 -8.62
C PRO A 462 21.38 -6.19 -8.49
N PRO A 463 22.30 -6.94 -7.85
CA PRO A 463 23.62 -6.42 -7.45
C PRO A 463 24.57 -6.14 -8.62
N HIS A 464 24.21 -6.57 -9.84
CA HIS A 464 24.99 -6.34 -11.05
C HIS A 464 24.68 -5.01 -11.75
N PHE A 465 23.67 -4.27 -11.27
CA PHE A 465 23.44 -2.89 -11.69
C PHE A 465 24.33 -1.92 -10.90
N PRO A 466 24.61 -0.73 -11.45
CA PRO A 466 25.41 0.31 -10.78
C PRO A 466 24.83 0.65 -9.40
N GLN A 467 25.66 0.94 -8.42
CA GLN A 467 25.16 1.32 -7.08
C GLN A 467 25.09 2.82 -6.88
N ARG A 468 25.67 3.59 -7.80
CA ARG A 468 25.70 5.05 -7.77
C ARG A 468 25.47 5.63 -9.16
N LEU A 469 25.07 6.90 -9.21
CA LEU A 469 24.77 7.58 -10.46
C LEU A 469 26.01 7.71 -11.36
N GLN A 470 27.19 7.94 -10.77
CA GLN A 470 28.47 8.09 -11.47
C GLN A 470 28.94 6.78 -12.13
N GLU A 471 28.55 5.62 -11.57
CA GLU A 471 28.89 4.30 -12.10
C GLU A 471 27.99 3.90 -13.29
N SER A 472 26.87 4.60 -13.45
CA SER A 472 25.89 4.30 -14.50
C SER A 472 26.25 5.02 -15.80
N LEU A 473 26.28 4.24 -16.87
CA LEU A 473 26.47 4.71 -18.25
C LEU A 473 25.32 5.60 -18.75
N GLY A 474 24.19 5.60 -18.05
CA GLY A 474 23.06 6.47 -18.33
C GLY A 474 21.84 5.75 -18.88
N VAL A 475 21.03 6.55 -19.57
CA VAL A 475 19.79 6.15 -20.21
C VAL A 475 19.99 6.37 -21.71
N ASP A 476 19.94 5.29 -22.49
CA ASP A 476 20.02 5.32 -23.95
C ASP A 476 18.68 5.78 -24.51
N THR A 477 18.72 6.66 -25.50
CA THR A 477 17.57 7.02 -26.35
C THR A 477 17.65 6.20 -27.64
N PHE A 478 16.63 5.40 -27.94
CA PHE A 478 16.57 4.68 -29.22
C PHE A 478 16.17 5.63 -30.35
N GLY A 479 16.98 5.66 -31.41
CA GLY A 479 16.82 6.58 -32.55
C GLY A 479 17.54 7.90 -32.29
N GLY A 480 18.54 8.24 -33.11
CA GLY A 480 19.36 9.45 -33.01
C GLY A 480 18.64 10.78 -33.24
N GLY A 481 17.35 10.85 -32.92
CA GLY A 481 16.64 12.09 -32.70
C GLY A 481 16.32 12.17 -31.20
N MET A 482 16.61 13.33 -30.60
CA MET A 482 15.72 13.84 -29.53
C MET A 482 14.27 13.60 -29.97
N PRO A 483 13.27 13.46 -29.07
CA PRO A 483 11.90 13.70 -29.50
C PRO A 483 11.90 15.04 -30.25
N SER A 484 11.80 14.98 -31.57
CA SER A 484 11.85 16.12 -32.47
C SER A 484 10.45 16.71 -32.48
N ALA A 485 10.02 17.10 -31.28
CA ALA A 485 8.87 17.88 -30.94
C ALA A 485 8.75 17.77 -29.41
N PRO A 486 8.56 18.86 -28.66
CA PRO A 486 7.79 18.73 -27.42
C PRO A 486 6.51 17.96 -27.77
N ILE A 487 6.00 17.10 -26.87
CA ILE A 487 4.58 16.75 -26.91
C ILE A 487 3.87 18.09 -27.17
N PRO A 488 3.03 18.26 -28.21
CA PRO A 488 2.39 19.54 -28.45
C PRO A 488 1.58 19.88 -27.21
N ILE A 489 2.18 20.68 -26.32
CA ILE A 489 1.44 21.44 -25.36
C ILE A 489 0.77 22.45 -26.27
N ALA A 490 -0.50 22.19 -26.60
CA ALA A 490 -1.36 23.24 -27.07
C ALA A 490 -1.53 24.21 -25.89
N ILE A 491 -0.51 25.04 -25.67
CA ILE A 491 -0.69 26.34 -25.08
C ILE A 491 -1.55 27.06 -26.12
N PRO A 492 -2.79 27.47 -25.81
CA PRO A 492 -3.58 28.25 -26.76
C PRO A 492 -2.72 29.47 -27.12
N SER A 493 -2.21 29.51 -28.35
CA SER A 493 -1.50 30.68 -28.84
C SER A 493 -2.50 31.82 -28.83
N GLU A 494 -2.20 32.89 -28.10
CA GLU A 494 -2.88 34.16 -28.29
C GLU A 494 -2.83 34.51 -29.78
N GLY A 495 -4.00 34.53 -30.42
CA GLY A 495 -4.14 35.00 -31.79
C GLY A 495 -3.71 36.46 -31.89
N PRO A 496 -3.30 36.94 -33.07
CA PRO A 496 -2.78 38.30 -33.24
C PRO A 496 -3.94 39.29 -33.11
N GLY A 497 -4.11 39.84 -31.92
CA GLY A 497 -5.11 40.86 -31.61
C GLY A 497 -4.95 41.32 -30.18
N GLY A 498 -4.17 42.38 -29.98
CA GLY A 498 -3.92 42.90 -28.64
C GLY A 498 -5.20 43.28 -27.89
N SER A 499 -5.35 42.77 -26.67
CA SER A 499 -6.14 43.42 -25.62
C SER A 499 -5.72 42.92 -24.23
N LYS A 500 -6.01 43.76 -23.22
CA LYS A 500 -5.46 43.91 -21.86
C LYS A 500 -5.58 42.67 -20.91
N PRO A 501 -4.83 42.65 -19.78
CA PRO A 501 -4.75 41.52 -18.85
C PRO A 501 -6.10 41.06 -18.27
N TRP A 502 -6.15 39.77 -17.92
CA TRP A 502 -7.26 38.94 -17.41
C TRP A 502 -7.96 39.40 -16.10
N HIS A 503 -7.87 40.67 -15.74
CA HIS A 503 -8.73 41.30 -14.72
C HIS A 503 -9.74 42.22 -15.41
N ALA A 504 -10.78 41.65 -16.03
CA ALA A 504 -12.11 42.26 -16.24
C ALA A 504 -12.81 41.60 -17.43
N GLN A 505 -13.47 40.45 -17.22
CA GLN A 505 -14.56 39.98 -18.08
C GLN A 505 -15.29 38.78 -17.46
N TYR A 506 -15.85 38.98 -16.27
CA TYR A 506 -17.04 38.23 -15.87
C TYR A 506 -18.09 39.25 -15.47
N PRO A 507 -19.35 39.14 -15.94
CA PRO A 507 -20.43 39.88 -15.31
C PRO A 507 -20.51 39.44 -13.84
N PRO A 508 -20.85 40.35 -12.90
CA PRO A 508 -20.99 39.96 -11.50
C PRO A 508 -21.98 38.82 -11.39
N HIS A 509 -21.57 37.73 -10.73
CA HIS A 509 -22.48 36.64 -10.39
C HIS A 509 -23.69 37.23 -9.64
N PRO A 510 -24.93 36.93 -10.04
CA PRO A 510 -26.09 37.33 -9.27
C PRO A 510 -26.01 36.65 -7.90
N ASN A 511 -26.18 37.43 -6.84
CA ASN A 511 -26.38 36.95 -5.48
C ASN A 511 -27.42 35.82 -5.50
N MET A 512 -27.02 34.59 -5.20
CA MET A 512 -27.99 33.57 -4.82
C MET A 512 -28.33 33.79 -3.35
N ASP A 513 -29.51 34.36 -3.14
CA ASP A 513 -30.19 34.41 -1.87
C ASP A 513 -30.28 33.00 -1.25
N VAL A 514 -29.98 32.94 0.03
CA VAL A 514 -30.17 31.78 0.90
C VAL A 514 -31.66 31.62 1.13
N GLU A 515 -32.37 30.88 0.28
CA GLU A 515 -33.71 30.42 0.64
C GLU A 515 -34.14 29.11 -0.07
N ALA A 516 -34.76 28.23 0.74
CA ALA A 516 -35.50 27.01 0.41
C ALA A 516 -34.72 25.74 -0.04
N VAL A 517 -34.21 25.00 0.94
CA VAL A 517 -33.98 23.53 0.84
C VAL A 517 -35.34 22.80 0.81
N PRO A 518 -35.66 21.96 -0.18
CA PRO A 518 -36.86 21.12 -0.12
C PRO A 518 -36.64 19.96 0.86
N LYS A 519 -37.45 19.92 1.92
CA LYS A 519 -37.50 18.83 2.89
C LYS A 519 -37.79 17.50 2.18
N ARG A 520 -36.92 16.51 2.36
CA ARG A 520 -37.21 15.11 2.03
C ARG A 520 -38.45 14.66 2.81
N ARG A 521 -39.51 14.29 2.09
CA ARG A 521 -40.76 13.78 2.64
C ARG A 521 -40.60 12.30 2.95
N ALA A 522 -40.75 11.93 4.22
CA ALA A 522 -40.95 10.55 4.65
C ALA A 522 -42.27 10.03 4.06
N VAL A 523 -42.31 8.76 3.64
CA VAL A 523 -43.56 8.07 3.30
C VAL A 523 -43.67 6.84 4.20
N ALA A 524 -44.77 6.81 4.94
CA ALA A 524 -45.17 5.81 5.91
C ALA A 524 -45.81 4.58 5.26
N GLN A 525 -45.83 3.49 6.01
CA GLN A 525 -46.57 2.25 5.74
C GLN A 525 -48.08 2.50 5.66
N VAL A 526 -48.78 1.81 4.76
CA VAL A 526 -50.17 1.32 4.94
C VAL A 526 -50.35 0.03 4.12
N GLU A 527 -51.03 -0.95 4.72
CA GLU A 527 -51.47 -2.25 4.22
C GLU A 527 -52.55 -2.11 3.13
N ASP A 528 -52.64 -3.04 2.16
CA ASP A 528 -53.89 -3.81 1.98
C ASP A 528 -53.83 -4.89 0.89
N GLU A 529 -54.69 -5.86 1.16
CA GLU A 529 -55.13 -7.11 0.54
C GLU A 529 -55.44 -7.17 -0.98
N ASP A 530 -55.04 -8.32 -1.55
CA ASP A 530 -55.85 -9.26 -2.37
C ASP A 530 -56.07 -9.07 -3.90
N ARG A 531 -56.15 -10.25 -4.55
CA ARG A 531 -56.60 -10.63 -5.91
C ARG A 531 -55.67 -10.46 -7.12
N GLY A 532 -55.04 -11.59 -7.51
CA GLY A 532 -55.62 -12.44 -8.57
C GLY A 532 -54.98 -12.48 -9.97
N LYS A 533 -54.58 -13.71 -10.36
CA LYS A 533 -54.56 -14.36 -11.71
C LYS A 533 -53.42 -14.04 -12.70
N GLU A 534 -52.63 -15.08 -13.02
CA GLU A 534 -52.47 -15.76 -14.33
C GLU A 534 -51.48 -15.01 -15.25
N GLU A 535 -50.53 -15.58 -16.01
CA GLU A 535 -50.16 -16.93 -16.39
C GLU A 535 -48.75 -16.89 -17.05
N THR A 536 -47.95 -17.93 -16.81
CA THR A 536 -46.93 -18.59 -17.67
C THR A 536 -46.15 -17.87 -18.80
N THR A 537 -44.81 -17.99 -18.77
CA THR A 537 -43.94 -18.71 -19.77
C THR A 537 -42.46 -18.65 -19.33
N SER A 538 -41.86 -19.78 -18.86
CA SER A 538 -40.77 -20.58 -19.48
C SER A 538 -39.55 -19.77 -19.99
N ILE A 539 -38.28 -20.09 -19.69
CA ILE A 539 -37.50 -21.22 -20.22
C ILE A 539 -36.13 -21.36 -19.47
N LEU A 540 -35.85 -22.59 -19.02
CA LEU A 540 -34.58 -23.37 -18.87
C LEU A 540 -33.37 -22.90 -18.04
N SER A 541 -33.11 -23.67 -16.98
CA SER A 541 -31.79 -23.96 -16.39
C SER A 541 -31.22 -25.28 -16.97
N PRO A 542 -29.89 -25.46 -17.10
CA PRO A 542 -29.29 -26.75 -17.45
C PRO A 542 -29.07 -27.64 -16.21
N GLY A 543 -29.11 -28.95 -16.47
CA GLY A 543 -29.32 -30.01 -15.49
C GLY A 543 -28.07 -30.65 -14.89
N THR A 544 -28.35 -31.36 -13.80
CA THR A 544 -27.52 -32.33 -13.08
C THR A 544 -27.40 -33.66 -13.84
N PRO A 545 -26.36 -34.48 -13.61
CA PRO A 545 -26.42 -35.92 -13.83
C PRO A 545 -26.76 -36.69 -12.54
N GLU A 546 -27.45 -37.81 -12.72
CA GLU A 546 -28.12 -38.65 -11.73
C GLU A 546 -27.23 -39.62 -10.92
N ASN A 547 -27.84 -40.07 -9.82
CA ASN A 547 -27.43 -41.01 -8.76
C ASN A 547 -27.10 -42.45 -9.19
N GLN A 548 -26.40 -43.16 -8.30
CA GLN A 548 -26.80 -44.51 -7.86
C GLN A 548 -26.35 -44.82 -6.41
N ASP A 549 -27.37 -44.93 -5.55
CA ASP A 549 -27.65 -45.88 -4.45
C ASP A 549 -26.76 -46.14 -3.19
N ASN A 550 -27.53 -46.16 -2.09
CA ASN A 550 -27.50 -47.03 -0.89
C ASN A 550 -26.72 -46.63 0.38
N SER A 551 -27.49 -46.17 1.39
CA SER A 551 -27.86 -46.92 2.62
C SER A 551 -27.68 -46.20 3.98
N ILE A 552 -28.83 -46.04 4.68
CA ILE A 552 -29.10 -46.23 6.13
C ILE A 552 -28.56 -45.21 7.19
N LEU A 553 -29.47 -44.32 7.66
CA LEU A 553 -29.87 -43.85 9.02
C LEU A 553 -28.85 -43.65 10.20
N PRO A 554 -29.18 -42.91 11.30
CA PRO A 554 -30.10 -41.77 11.49
C PRO A 554 -29.52 -40.58 12.32
N HIS A 555 -30.27 -39.46 12.30
CA HIS A 555 -30.17 -38.32 13.22
C HIS A 555 -30.59 -38.67 14.66
N VAL A 556 -29.89 -38.10 15.64
CA VAL A 556 -30.45 -37.82 16.99
C VAL A 556 -30.17 -36.36 17.35
N THR A 557 -31.26 -35.71 17.73
CA THR A 557 -31.46 -34.35 18.20
C THR A 557 -30.82 -34.08 19.56
N SER A 558 -30.39 -32.83 19.79
CA SER A 558 -30.43 -32.26 21.14
C SER A 558 -30.73 -30.76 21.06
N GLY A 559 -31.94 -30.41 21.50
CA GLY A 559 -32.29 -29.05 21.88
C GLY A 559 -32.03 -28.89 23.38
N VAL A 560 -31.51 -27.74 23.78
CA VAL A 560 -31.53 -27.29 25.18
C VAL A 560 -32.08 -25.87 25.19
N VAL A 561 -33.24 -25.76 25.82
CA VAL A 561 -33.93 -24.53 26.23
C VAL A 561 -33.16 -23.91 27.39
N VAL A 562 -32.86 -22.62 27.31
CA VAL A 562 -32.35 -21.82 28.44
C VAL A 562 -33.50 -20.93 28.93
N SER A 563 -33.99 -21.21 30.13
CA SER A 563 -34.87 -20.32 30.89
C SER A 563 -34.04 -19.34 31.71
N ALA A 564 -34.35 -18.06 31.60
CA ALA A 564 -33.89 -17.01 32.50
C ALA A 564 -34.84 -16.90 33.70
N ALA A 565 -34.29 -16.64 34.89
CA ALA A 565 -34.66 -15.57 35.83
C ALA A 565 -34.35 -15.91 37.31
N ASP A 566 -33.82 -14.89 37.98
CA ASP A 566 -33.94 -14.50 39.39
C ASP A 566 -33.31 -15.36 40.50
N SER A 567 -32.14 -14.93 40.99
CA SER A 567 -31.94 -14.32 42.33
C SER A 567 -30.49 -13.86 42.54
#